data_AF-A0A5K1AX26-F1
#
_entry.id   AF-A0A5K1AX26-F1
#
_cell.length_a   1.000
_cell.length_b   1.000
_cell.length_c   1.000
_cell.angle_alpha   90.00
_cell.angle_beta   90.00
_cell.angle_gamma   90.00
#
_symmetry.space_group_name_H-M   'P 1'
#
loop_
_entity.id
_entity.type
_entity.pdbx_description
1 polymer ?
#
loop_
_entity_poly.entity_id
_entity_poly.type
_entity_poly.pdbx_seq_one_letter_code
_entity_poly.pdbx_strand_id
1 'polypeptide(L)'
;GTGNVEGIVVDLRGLLSKRRVRTKSFARMMNLRLLRAIFAEFKGNFKHMSTGLRWLEWHGCPLKSLPNDFSLEKVAVLELSLSR
;
A
#
# COMPACT_ATOMS: atom_id res chain seq x y z
N GLY A 1 -6.10 8.98 -8.81
CA GLY A 1 -6.70 7.68 -9.14
C GLY A 1 -8.13 7.87 -9.56
N THR A 2 -8.67 6.93 -10.33
CA THR A 2 -10.11 6.86 -10.65
C THR A 2 -10.80 6.01 -9.59
N GLY A 3 -12.11 6.21 -9.40
CA GLY A 3 -12.89 5.45 -8.41
C GLY A 3 -13.07 3.97 -8.76
N ASN A 4 -12.82 3.58 -10.02
CA ASN A 4 -13.08 2.22 -10.51
C ASN A 4 -11.89 1.27 -10.31
N VAL A 5 -10.75 1.76 -9.82
CA VAL A 5 -9.58 0.91 -9.59
C VAL A 5 -9.80 0.03 -8.37
N GLU A 6 -9.79 -1.28 -8.57
CA GLU A 6 -9.94 -2.28 -7.51
C GLU A 6 -8.62 -2.94 -7.09
N GLY A 7 -7.61 -2.94 -7.95
CA GLY A 7 -6.33 -3.58 -7.68
C GLY A 7 -5.15 -2.75 -8.17
N ILE A 8 -4.10 -2.65 -7.36
CA ILE A 8 -2.83 -2.01 -7.72
C ILE A 8 -1.67 -2.89 -7.30
N VAL A 9 -0.72 -3.04 -8.22
CA VAL A 9 0.61 -3.57 -7.93
C VAL A 9 1.61 -2.44 -8.11
N VAL A 10 2.32 -2.12 -7.02
CA VAL A 10 3.44 -1.20 -7.00
C VAL A 10 4.70 -2.05 -6.87
N ASP A 11 5.40 -2.24 -7.97
CA ASP A 11 6.66 -2.98 -8.00
C ASP A 11 7.81 -2.05 -8.36
N LEU A 12 8.69 -1.81 -7.39
CA LEU A 12 9.85 -0.96 -7.52
C LEU A 12 11.17 -1.74 -7.38
N ARG A 13 11.12 -3.07 -7.56
CA ARG A 13 12.33 -3.92 -7.59
C ARG A 13 13.32 -3.43 -8.63
N GLY A 14 14.61 -3.47 -8.27
CA GLY A 14 15.70 -3.11 -9.17
C GLY A 14 15.84 -1.60 -9.45
N LEU A 15 14.96 -0.75 -8.90
CA LEU A 15 15.13 0.70 -9.01
C LEU A 15 16.22 1.18 -8.04
N LEU A 16 17.30 1.74 -8.61
CA LEU A 16 18.45 2.23 -7.84
C LEU A 16 18.13 3.46 -6.98
N SER A 17 17.11 4.25 -7.36
CA SER A 17 16.66 5.40 -6.57
C SER A 17 15.48 5.01 -5.69
N LYS A 18 15.56 5.31 -4.39
CA LYS A 18 14.46 5.16 -3.43
C LYS A 18 13.31 6.08 -3.82
N ARG A 19 12.41 5.61 -4.69
CA ARG A 19 11.20 6.34 -5.06
C ARG A 19 10.14 6.10 -4.00
N ARG A 20 9.66 7.21 -3.42
CA ARG A 20 8.58 7.17 -2.43
C ARG A 20 7.24 7.35 -3.10
N VAL A 21 6.31 6.45 -2.82
CA VAL A 21 4.93 6.55 -3.26
C VAL A 21 4.15 7.40 -2.25
N ARG A 22 3.53 8.48 -2.73
CA ARG A 22 2.70 9.34 -1.88
C ARG A 22 1.35 8.69 -1.63
N THR A 23 0.97 8.53 -0.36
CA THR A 23 -0.33 7.94 0.02
C THR A 23 -1.52 8.73 -0.55
N LYS A 24 -1.37 10.05 -0.74
CA LYS A 24 -2.38 10.92 -1.39
C LYS A 24 -2.79 10.45 -2.79
N SER A 25 -1.95 9.66 -3.48
CA SER A 25 -2.27 9.12 -4.81
C SER A 25 -3.46 8.14 -4.77
N PHE A 26 -3.68 7.51 -3.63
CA PHE A 26 -4.74 6.52 -3.38
C PHE A 26 -6.05 7.14 -2.89
N ALA A 27 -6.06 8.43 -2.52
CA ALA A 27 -7.20 9.08 -1.87
C ALA A 27 -8.52 9.06 -2.67
N ARG A 28 -8.45 8.87 -3.99
CA ARG A 28 -9.64 8.78 -4.87
C ARG A 28 -9.98 7.35 -5.31
N MET A 29 -9.23 6.35 -4.85
CA MET A 29 -9.37 4.94 -5.23
C MET A 29 -10.21 4.21 -4.17
N MET A 30 -11.46 4.66 -3.99
CA MET A 30 -12.33 4.19 -2.89
C MET A 30 -12.71 2.71 -3.00
N ASN A 31 -12.67 2.15 -4.21
CA ASN A 31 -12.95 0.75 -4.47
C ASN A 31 -11.69 -0.13 -4.48
N LEU A 32 -10.53 0.40 -4.07
CA LEU A 32 -9.31 -0.39 -4.03
C LEU A 32 -9.43 -1.48 -2.96
N ARG A 33 -9.31 -2.73 -3.40
CA ARG A 33 -9.43 -3.97 -2.62
C ARG A 33 -8.13 -4.74 -2.56
N LEU A 34 -7.24 -4.57 -3.54
CA LEU A 34 -5.94 -5.24 -3.59
C LEU A 34 -4.82 -4.21 -3.72
N LEU A 35 -3.85 -4.30 -2.82
CA LEU A 35 -2.61 -3.53 -2.89
C LEU A 35 -1.42 -4.46 -2.66
N ARG A 36 -0.60 -4.62 -3.70
CA ARG A 36 0.69 -5.29 -3.61
C ARG A 36 1.79 -4.24 -3.67
N ALA A 37 2.55 -4.11 -2.60
CA ALA A 37 3.66 -3.19 -2.46
C ALA A 37 4.96 -3.99 -2.41
N ILE A 38 5.79 -3.86 -3.45
CA ILE A 38 6.98 -4.67 -3.64
C ILE A 38 8.18 -3.71 -3.74
N PHE A 39 9.04 -3.73 -2.72
CA PHE A 39 10.19 -2.83 -2.51
C PHE A 39 9.83 -1.34 -2.57
N ALA A 40 8.61 -1.00 -2.17
CA ALA A 40 8.07 0.36 -2.23
C ALA A 40 8.07 1.05 -0.85
N GLU A 41 8.56 2.28 -0.79
CA GLU A 41 8.45 3.14 0.40
C GLU A 41 7.23 4.06 0.23
N PHE A 42 6.31 4.05 1.20
CA PHE A 42 5.14 4.94 1.21
C PHE A 42 5.38 6.13 2.14
N LYS A 43 4.98 7.33 1.69
CA LYS A 43 5.09 8.56 2.48
C LYS A 43 3.77 9.31 2.52
N GLY A 44 3.39 9.75 3.72
CA GLY A 44 2.21 10.57 3.97
C GLY A 44 1.28 9.94 4.99
N ASN A 45 0.04 10.42 4.99
CA ASN A 45 -1.02 9.96 5.87
C ASN A 45 -1.71 8.73 5.26
N PHE A 46 -1.80 7.63 6.00
CA PHE A 46 -2.37 6.38 5.50
C PHE A 46 -3.90 6.34 5.59
N LYS A 47 -4.55 7.35 6.18
CA LYS A 47 -6.00 7.60 6.01
C LYS A 47 -6.39 7.87 4.55
N HIS A 48 -5.43 8.16 3.68
CA HIS A 48 -5.65 8.27 2.23
C HIS A 48 -5.72 6.92 1.53
N MET A 49 -5.37 5.82 2.20
CA MET A 49 -5.56 4.48 1.65
C MET A 49 -7.02 4.08 1.73
N SER A 50 -7.45 3.23 0.79
CA SER A 50 -8.82 2.71 0.78
C SER A 50 -9.12 1.92 2.04
N THR A 51 -10.24 2.23 2.69
CA THR A 51 -10.79 1.43 3.81
C THR A 51 -11.46 0.15 3.34
N GLY A 52 -11.64 -0.04 2.03
CA GLY A 52 -12.20 -1.24 1.40
C GLY A 52 -11.16 -2.33 1.13
N LEU A 53 -9.91 -2.14 1.55
CA LEU A 53 -8.82 -3.06 1.23
C LEU A 53 -9.07 -4.46 1.83
N ARG A 54 -8.90 -5.49 1.00
CA ARG A 54 -9.10 -6.90 1.34
C ARG A 54 -7.79 -7.69 1.31
N TRP A 55 -6.87 -7.33 0.41
CA TRP A 55 -5.55 -7.94 0.28
C TRP A 55 -4.47 -6.87 0.38
N LEU A 56 -3.57 -7.04 1.33
CA LEU A 56 -2.34 -6.27 1.48
C LEU A 56 -1.12 -7.19 1.40
N GLU A 57 -0.33 -7.06 0.35
CA GLU A 57 1.03 -7.62 0.30
C GLU A 57 2.04 -6.50 0.46
N TRP A 58 2.96 -6.66 1.39
CA TRP A 58 3.98 -5.68 1.77
C TRP A 58 5.35 -6.36 1.78
N HIS A 59 5.93 -6.47 0.59
CA HIS A 59 7.17 -7.19 0.34
C HIS A 59 8.36 -6.22 0.25
N GLY A 60 9.42 -6.40 1.06
CA GLY A 60 10.64 -5.59 0.96
C GLY A 60 10.46 -4.11 1.33
N CYS A 61 9.34 -3.75 1.97
CA CYS A 61 9.04 -2.39 2.37
C CYS A 61 9.75 -2.03 3.69
N PRO A 62 10.33 -0.82 3.85
CA PRO A 62 11.13 -0.43 5.01
C PRO A 62 10.29 -0.03 6.25
N LEU A 63 9.03 -0.43 6.32
CA LEU A 63 8.14 -0.15 7.44
C LEU A 63 8.29 -1.25 8.49
N LYS A 64 8.84 -0.90 9.66
CA LYS A 64 8.97 -1.80 10.81
C LYS A 64 7.63 -2.27 11.37
N SER A 65 6.61 -1.44 11.22
CA SER A 65 5.23 -1.73 11.64
C SER A 65 4.27 -1.02 10.70
N LEU A 66 3.02 -1.51 10.64
CA LEU A 66 1.98 -0.78 9.93
C LEU A 66 1.65 0.52 10.71
N PRO A 67 1.44 1.63 9.99
CA PRO A 67 1.04 2.91 10.59
C PRO A 67 -0.29 2.78 11.35
N ASN A 68 -0.41 3.41 12.52
CA ASN A 68 -1.64 3.39 13.33
C ASN A 68 -2.85 4.01 12.60
N ASP A 69 -2.60 4.85 11.60
CA ASP A 69 -3.62 5.49 10.77
C ASP A 69 -3.98 4.67 9.51
N PHE A 70 -3.42 3.48 9.35
CA PHE A 70 -3.78 2.52 8.30
C PHE A 70 -4.97 1.66 8.75
N SER A 71 -6.09 1.75 8.03
CA SER A 71 -7.24 0.90 8.33
C SER A 71 -7.03 -0.53 7.82
N LEU A 72 -7.00 -1.49 8.74
CA LEU A 72 -6.93 -2.94 8.44
C LEU A 72 -8.25 -3.66 8.67
N GLU A 73 -9.33 -2.93 9.00
CA GLU A 73 -10.62 -3.50 9.43
C GLU A 73 -11.19 -4.54 8.45
N LYS A 74 -10.97 -4.33 7.15
CA LYS A 74 -11.52 -5.15 6.07
C LYS A 74 -10.51 -6.10 5.44
N VAL A 75 -9.25 -6.08 5.88
CA VAL A 75 -8.17 -6.87 5.31
C VAL A 75 -8.30 -8.32 5.73
N ALA A 76 -8.48 -9.21 4.75
CA ALA A 76 -8.58 -10.65 4.96
C ALA A 76 -7.23 -11.35 4.73
N VAL A 77 -6.40 -10.81 3.83
CA VAL A 77 -5.07 -11.34 3.52
C VAL A 77 -4.03 -10.26 3.82
N LEU A 78 -3.12 -10.57 4.74
CA LEU A 78 -1.99 -9.73 5.10
C LEU A 78 -0.69 -10.53 4.93
N GLU A 79 0.09 -10.17 3.91
CA GLU A 79 1.39 -10.78 3.65
C GLU A 79 2.49 -9.75 3.90
N LEU A 80 3.30 -10.00 4.93
CA LEU A 80 4.47 -9.19 5.26
C LEU A 80 5.71 -10.04 5.03
N SER A 81 6.54 -9.70 4.06
CA SER A 81 7.72 -10.50 3.71
C SER A 81 8.91 -9.61 3.41
N LEU A 82 10.09 -9.96 3.96
CA LEU A 82 11.31 -9.13 3.86
C LEU A 82 11.12 -7.65 4.29
N SER A 83 10.09 -7.34 5.09
CA SER A 83 9.95 -6.04 5.74
C SER A 83 11.03 -5.91 6.83
N ARG A 84 11.84 -4.86 6.75
CA ARG A 84 12.93 -4.57 7.72
C ARG A 84 12.56 -3.45 8.68
#